data_AF-A0A954SZM6-F1
#
_entry.id   AF-A0A954SZM6-F1
#
_cell.length_a   1.000
_cell.length_b   1.000
_cell.length_c   1.000
_cell.angle_alpha   90.00
_cell.angle_beta   90.00
_cell.angle_gamma   90.00
#
_symmetry.space_group_name_H-M   'P 1'
#
loop_
_entity.id
_entity.type
_entity.pdbx_description
1 polymer ?
#
loop_
_entity_poly.entity_id
_entity_poly.type
_entity_poly.pdbx_seq_one_letter_code
_entity_poly.pdbx_strand_id
1 'polypeptide(L)'
;GCDGVISPADPDARYNKHKGTGYLVQIMETFAEDDSPSEHPDDDESKPSPPDLITHVAVDPLTMHDQDALVPALDDTDTRHIKPQELLADSHYGSTECLEKGENRDVKIISPAQTAKGAKQGKLTLEDFVLDDEGRVVSYPAGHRPLKTRIAEERLQVLFDSIVCGACPDRDRCPTAAVGRVSPRYQYTHERVQHRARRLHETSDEFRDRYRWRAGVEATMSRFKHQMGMARLRIRGMQKVTFTALLRALGLNIHRVAAWKRALATV
;
A
#
# COMPACT_ATOMS: atom_id res chain seq x y z
N GLY A 1 4.78 -22.04 15.10
CA GLY A 1 5.58 -21.53 13.98
C GLY A 1 5.52 -22.54 12.86
N CYS A 2 5.10 -22.12 11.66
CA CYS A 2 5.04 -22.97 10.47
C CYS A 2 6.37 -22.92 9.70
N ASP A 3 7.49 -23.06 10.41
CA ASP A 3 8.84 -23.11 9.83
C ASP A 3 9.30 -24.55 9.52
N GLY A 4 8.34 -25.45 9.29
CA GLY A 4 8.65 -26.80 8.82
C GLY A 4 9.07 -26.77 7.35
N VAL A 5 9.98 -27.67 6.97
CA VAL A 5 10.27 -27.95 5.55
C VAL A 5 8.98 -28.45 4.89
N ILE A 6 8.42 -27.66 3.97
CA ILE A 6 7.17 -27.99 3.27
C ILE A 6 7.44 -28.86 2.03
N SER A 7 8.64 -28.77 1.48
CA SER A 7 9.09 -29.57 0.33
C SER A 7 10.50 -30.10 0.60
N PRO A 8 10.69 -31.42 0.74
CA PRO A 8 12.02 -32.02 0.87
C PRO A 8 12.90 -31.73 -0.36
N ALA A 9 12.29 -31.53 -1.52
CA ALA A 9 12.98 -31.21 -2.76
C ALA A 9 13.37 -29.73 -2.89
N ASP A 10 12.73 -28.84 -2.11
CA ASP A 10 13.01 -27.41 -2.07
C ASP A 10 12.84 -26.86 -0.63
N PRO A 11 13.85 -27.03 0.24
CA PRO A 11 13.73 -26.71 1.67
C PRO A 11 13.50 -25.22 1.97
N ASP A 12 13.86 -24.33 1.05
CA ASP A 12 13.71 -22.87 1.22
C ASP A 12 12.32 -22.37 0.82
N ALA A 13 11.57 -23.15 0.04
CA ALA A 13 10.23 -22.75 -0.37
C ALA A 13 9.28 -22.70 0.83
N ARG A 14 8.38 -21.72 0.82
CA ARG A 14 7.33 -21.58 1.84
C ARG A 14 5.95 -21.59 1.21
N TYR A 15 4.96 -21.97 2.01
CA TYR A 15 3.56 -22.05 1.61
C TYR A 15 2.79 -20.83 2.12
N ASN A 16 1.95 -20.29 1.25
CA ASN A 16 0.98 -19.26 1.56
C ASN A 16 -0.39 -19.71 1.05
N LYS A 17 -1.42 -19.59 1.88
CA LYS A 17 -2.78 -20.04 1.56
C LYS A 17 -3.32 -19.46 0.24
N HIS A 18 -2.92 -18.23 -0.11
CA HIS A 18 -3.40 -17.53 -1.30
C HIS A 18 -2.49 -17.72 -2.51
N LYS A 19 -1.19 -17.94 -2.29
CA LYS A 19 -0.16 -17.96 -3.36
C LYS A 19 0.41 -19.36 -3.64
N GLY A 20 0.07 -20.37 -2.84
CA GLY A 20 0.61 -21.73 -2.96
C GLY A 20 2.02 -21.84 -2.37
N THR A 21 2.84 -22.74 -2.91
CA THR A 21 4.24 -22.93 -2.48
C THR A 21 5.19 -22.20 -3.42
N GLY A 22 6.15 -21.45 -2.86
CA GLY A 22 7.18 -20.78 -3.65
C GLY A 22 7.94 -19.72 -2.87
N TYR A 23 8.28 -18.66 -3.58
CA TYR A 23 9.06 -17.51 -3.11
C TYR A 23 8.29 -16.22 -3.41
N LEU A 24 8.51 -15.21 -2.58
CA LEU A 24 8.05 -13.85 -2.82
C LEU A 24 9.13 -13.09 -3.57
N VAL A 25 8.76 -12.35 -4.61
CA VAL A 25 9.69 -11.42 -5.27
C VAL A 25 9.14 -10.01 -5.09
N GLN A 26 9.96 -9.13 -4.54
CA GLN A 26 9.68 -7.71 -4.38
C GLN A 26 10.46 -6.94 -5.44
N ILE A 27 9.83 -5.94 -6.07
CA ILE A 27 10.48 -5.10 -7.08
C ILE A 27 10.12 -3.65 -6.80
N MET A 28 11.12 -2.77 -6.91
CA MET A 28 10.91 -1.33 -7.05
C MET A 28 11.27 -0.91 -8.47
N GLU A 29 10.52 0.07 -8.97
CA GLU A 29 10.67 0.59 -10.32
C GLU A 29 10.54 2.12 -10.28
N THR A 30 11.25 2.81 -11.16
CA THR A 30 11.00 4.23 -11.40
C THR A 30 9.64 4.42 -12.08
N PHE A 31 9.10 5.63 -11.98
CA PHE A 31 7.99 6.08 -12.81
C PHE A 31 8.27 7.53 -13.24
N ALA A 32 7.71 7.93 -14.37
CA ALA A 32 7.75 9.31 -14.86
C ALA A 32 6.32 9.84 -15.08
N GLU A 33 6.16 11.15 -14.97
CA GLU A 33 4.89 11.84 -15.18
C GLU A 33 4.71 12.20 -16.65
N ASP A 34 4.54 11.18 -17.49
CA ASP A 34 4.62 11.31 -18.95
C ASP A 34 3.39 11.95 -19.63
N ASP A 35 2.37 12.33 -18.84
CA ASP A 35 1.11 12.89 -19.33
C ASP A 35 1.08 14.43 -19.29
N SER A 36 2.05 15.06 -18.61
CA SER A 36 2.10 16.51 -18.48
C SER A 36 2.97 17.09 -19.60
N PRO A 37 2.53 18.17 -20.29
CA PRO A 37 3.40 18.93 -21.18
C PRO A 37 4.65 19.31 -20.43
N SER A 38 5.81 19.23 -21.06
CA SER A 38 7.03 19.64 -20.39
C SER A 38 6.92 21.09 -19.90
N GLU A 39 7.25 21.32 -18.64
CA GLU A 39 7.38 22.68 -18.09
C GLU A 39 8.60 23.43 -18.67
N HIS A 40 9.49 22.71 -19.38
CA HIS A 40 10.64 23.27 -20.06
C HIS A 40 10.32 23.51 -21.55
N PRO A 41 10.29 24.77 -22.01
CA PRO A 41 9.96 25.11 -23.39
C PRO A 41 10.96 24.58 -24.43
N ASP A 42 12.09 24.03 -24.00
CA ASP A 42 13.12 23.40 -24.83
C ASP A 42 12.97 21.86 -24.93
N ASP A 43 12.05 21.25 -24.17
CA ASP A 43 11.82 19.81 -24.27
C ASP A 43 11.06 19.49 -25.55
N ASP A 44 11.72 18.67 -26.34
CA ASP A 44 11.20 18.18 -27.60
C ASP A 44 10.18 17.07 -27.34
N GLU A 45 8.90 17.42 -27.28
CA GLU A 45 7.77 16.48 -27.10
C GLU A 45 7.69 15.40 -28.20
N SER A 46 8.43 15.55 -29.31
CA SER A 46 8.53 14.50 -30.31
C SER A 46 9.40 13.32 -29.85
N LYS A 47 10.26 13.50 -28.83
CA LYS A 47 11.09 12.44 -28.28
C LYS A 47 10.31 11.54 -27.33
N PRO A 48 10.51 10.21 -27.39
CA PRO A 48 9.89 9.29 -26.46
C PRO A 48 10.41 9.49 -25.02
N SER A 49 9.50 9.43 -24.05
CA SER A 49 9.85 9.46 -22.62
C SER A 49 10.87 8.37 -22.26
N PRO A 50 11.80 8.65 -21.33
CA PRO A 50 12.71 7.63 -20.80
C PRO A 50 11.93 6.43 -20.23
N PRO A 51 12.47 5.21 -20.34
CA PRO A 51 11.77 4.03 -19.85
C PRO A 51 11.85 3.91 -18.33
N ASP A 52 10.80 3.34 -17.74
CA ASP A 52 10.83 2.90 -16.34
C ASP A 52 11.82 1.77 -16.11
N LEU A 53 12.68 1.94 -15.10
CA LEU A 53 13.74 1.00 -14.75
C LEU A 53 13.47 0.35 -13.40
N ILE A 54 13.63 -0.96 -13.35
CA ILE A 54 13.68 -1.70 -12.10
C ILE A 54 14.94 -1.29 -11.36
N THR A 55 14.78 -0.75 -10.16
CA THR A 55 15.88 -0.24 -9.32
C THR A 55 16.23 -1.20 -8.19
N HIS A 56 15.29 -2.00 -7.71
CA HIS A 56 15.50 -2.98 -6.63
C HIS A 56 14.76 -4.28 -6.92
N VAL A 57 15.37 -5.42 -6.54
CA VAL A 57 14.74 -6.74 -6.57
C VAL A 57 15.19 -7.52 -5.35
N ALA A 58 14.24 -8.01 -4.56
CA ALA A 58 14.49 -8.94 -3.46
C ALA A 58 13.69 -10.21 -3.66
N VAL A 59 14.23 -11.32 -3.15
CA VAL A 59 13.54 -12.62 -3.13
C VAL A 59 13.52 -13.11 -1.71
N ASP A 60 12.32 -13.34 -1.21
CA ASP A 60 12.05 -13.64 0.18
C ASP A 60 11.21 -14.91 0.33
N PRO A 61 11.19 -15.50 1.54
CA PRO A 61 10.24 -16.55 1.85
C PRO A 61 8.80 -16.05 1.65
N LEU A 62 7.92 -16.89 1.12
CA LEU A 62 6.51 -16.54 0.85
C LEU A 62 5.67 -16.22 2.12
N THR A 63 6.27 -16.41 3.29
CA THR A 63 5.75 -16.07 4.61
C THR A 63 6.15 -14.67 5.08
N MET A 64 7.08 -13.99 4.41
CA MET A 64 7.46 -12.63 4.74
C MET A 64 6.26 -11.70 4.56
N HIS A 65 6.07 -10.78 5.52
CA HIS A 65 5.07 -9.73 5.38
C HIS A 65 5.61 -8.63 4.47
N ASP A 66 4.76 -8.09 3.60
CA ASP A 66 5.19 -7.05 2.64
C ASP A 66 5.82 -5.84 3.34
N GLN A 67 5.32 -5.46 4.53
CA GLN A 67 5.86 -4.37 5.36
C GLN A 67 7.32 -4.57 5.77
N ASP A 68 7.75 -5.83 5.94
CA ASP A 68 9.13 -6.16 6.35
C ASP A 68 10.12 -5.96 5.19
N ALA A 69 9.63 -5.97 3.94
CA ALA A 69 10.46 -5.78 2.76
C ALA A 69 10.77 -4.30 2.46
N LEU A 70 10.04 -3.36 3.07
CA LEU A 70 10.20 -1.92 2.81
C LEU A 70 11.58 -1.41 3.18
N VAL A 71 12.01 -1.65 4.43
CA VAL A 71 13.27 -1.13 4.95
C VAL A 71 14.48 -1.68 4.20
N PRO A 72 14.60 -3.01 3.98
CA PRO A 72 15.67 -3.57 3.17
C PRO A 72 15.76 -2.94 1.76
N ALA A 73 14.61 -2.67 1.14
CA ALA A 73 14.57 -2.08 -0.19
C ALA A 73 15.06 -0.63 -0.19
N LEU A 74 14.63 0.18 0.78
CA LEU A 74 15.09 1.56 0.93
C LEU A 74 16.59 1.62 1.24
N ASP A 75 17.07 0.82 2.18
CA ASP A 75 18.49 0.78 2.59
C ASP A 75 19.41 0.34 1.42
N ASP A 76 18.98 -0.64 0.60
CA ASP A 76 19.71 -1.06 -0.59
C ASP A 76 19.77 0.05 -1.66
N THR A 77 18.67 0.75 -1.91
CA THR A 77 18.66 1.88 -2.87
C THR A 77 19.50 3.06 -2.38
N ASP A 78 19.53 3.32 -1.07
CA ASP A 78 20.36 4.36 -0.45
C ASP A 78 21.85 4.04 -0.54
N THR A 79 22.23 2.80 -0.27
CA THR A 79 23.60 2.30 -0.41
C THR A 79 24.14 2.47 -1.84
N ARG A 80 23.25 2.38 -2.84
CA ARG A 80 23.59 2.57 -4.26
C ARG A 80 23.39 4.00 -4.75
N HIS A 81 23.07 4.94 -3.86
CA HIS A 81 22.82 6.35 -4.15
C HIS A 81 21.70 6.59 -5.18
N ILE A 82 20.68 5.73 -5.17
CA ILE A 82 19.49 5.81 -6.04
C ILE A 82 18.19 5.74 -5.22
N LYS A 83 18.23 6.10 -3.94
CA LYS A 83 17.06 6.15 -3.06
C LYS A 83 16.00 7.09 -3.65
N PRO A 84 14.73 6.67 -3.73
CA PRO A 84 13.67 7.52 -4.24
C PRO A 84 13.35 8.64 -3.23
N GLN A 85 12.94 9.80 -3.73
CA GLN A 85 12.34 10.85 -2.90
C GLN A 85 10.90 10.50 -2.52
N GLU A 86 10.21 9.78 -3.40
CA GLU A 86 8.83 9.35 -3.20
C GLU A 86 8.64 7.90 -3.67
N LEU A 87 7.89 7.12 -2.90
CA LEU A 87 7.59 5.72 -3.19
C LEU A 87 6.07 5.49 -3.23
N LEU A 88 5.55 5.17 -4.42
CA LEU A 88 4.17 4.71 -4.59
C LEU A 88 4.09 3.21 -4.28
N ALA A 89 3.33 2.83 -3.25
CA ALA A 89 3.27 1.45 -2.78
C ALA A 89 1.82 0.92 -2.67
N ASP A 90 1.68 -0.41 -2.62
CA ASP A 90 0.39 -1.04 -2.33
C ASP A 90 -0.04 -0.74 -0.88
N SER A 91 -1.34 -0.85 -0.63
CA SER A 91 -2.01 -0.68 0.67
C SER A 91 -1.41 -1.47 1.83
N HIS A 92 -0.71 -2.58 1.55
CA HIS A 92 0.02 -3.34 2.56
C HIS A 92 1.17 -2.52 3.19
N TYR A 93 1.74 -1.56 2.46
CA TYR A 93 2.76 -0.60 2.92
C TYR A 93 2.15 0.68 3.53
N GLY A 94 0.83 0.74 3.68
CA GLY A 94 0.10 1.91 4.16
C GLY A 94 -0.05 1.99 5.68
N SER A 95 0.66 1.16 6.46
CA SER A 95 0.64 1.23 7.93
C SER A 95 1.39 2.47 8.44
N THR A 96 1.03 2.97 9.62
CA THR A 96 1.71 4.10 10.26
C THR A 96 3.21 3.82 10.42
N GLU A 97 3.57 2.60 10.84
CA GLU A 97 4.96 2.16 10.97
C GLU A 97 5.73 2.23 9.64
N CYS A 98 5.11 1.84 8.52
CA CYS A 98 5.76 1.95 7.21
C CYS A 98 6.01 3.41 6.83
N LEU A 99 5.02 4.29 7.06
CA LEU A 99 5.16 5.72 6.77
C LEU A 99 6.30 6.35 7.59
N GLU A 100 6.34 6.07 8.90
CA GLU A 100 7.41 6.54 9.79
C GLU A 100 8.78 6.02 9.35
N LYS A 101 8.87 4.75 8.92
CA LYS A 101 10.13 4.17 8.39
C LYS A 101 10.61 4.88 7.12
N GLY A 102 9.69 5.32 6.26
CA GLY A 102 9.97 6.11 5.07
C GLY A 102 10.42 7.53 5.42
N GLU A 103 9.69 8.21 6.29
CA GLU A 103 10.01 9.57 6.74
C GLU A 103 11.39 9.63 7.40
N ASN A 104 11.71 8.67 8.28
CA ASN A 104 13.03 8.54 8.90
C ASN A 104 14.18 8.29 7.90
N ARG A 105 13.87 8.03 6.62
CA ARG A 105 14.83 7.82 5.52
C ARG A 105 14.73 8.91 4.45
N ASP A 106 13.99 9.98 4.70
CA ASP A 106 13.69 11.05 3.75
C ASP A 106 12.98 10.55 2.48
N VAL A 107 12.10 9.55 2.64
CA VAL A 107 11.28 8.98 1.56
C VAL A 107 9.81 9.15 1.87
N LYS A 108 9.11 9.93 1.04
CA LYS A 108 7.65 10.08 1.15
C LYS A 108 6.97 8.83 0.59
N ILE A 109 6.31 8.05 1.45
CA ILE A 109 5.56 6.88 1.02
C ILE A 109 4.11 7.30 0.72
N ILE A 110 3.67 7.06 -0.50
CA ILE A 110 2.26 7.20 -0.91
C ILE A 110 1.68 5.80 -1.04
N SER A 111 0.84 5.45 -0.07
CA SER A 111 0.13 4.18 -0.04
C SER A 111 -1.27 4.36 0.55
N PRO A 112 -2.29 3.70 -0.01
CA PRO A 112 -3.63 3.71 0.54
C PRO A 112 -3.64 3.17 1.97
N ALA A 113 -4.36 3.83 2.86
CA ALA A 113 -4.61 3.35 4.19
C ALA A 113 -5.45 2.06 4.13
N GLN A 114 -5.28 1.21 5.13
CA GLN A 114 -6.09 0.00 5.25
C GLN A 114 -7.58 0.36 5.28
N THR A 115 -8.40 -0.46 4.64
CA THR A 115 -9.86 -0.27 4.61
C THR A 115 -10.43 -0.16 6.03
N ALA A 116 -11.34 0.79 6.25
CA ALA A 116 -11.98 0.97 7.54
C ALA A 116 -12.65 -0.33 8.03
N LYS A 117 -12.42 -0.67 9.30
CA LYS A 117 -13.04 -1.82 9.95
C LYS A 117 -14.55 -1.67 9.96
N GLY A 118 -15.26 -2.62 9.34
CA GLY A 118 -16.73 -2.58 9.19
C GLY A 118 -17.19 -2.28 7.76
N ALA A 119 -16.37 -1.60 6.95
CA ALA A 119 -16.77 -1.13 5.62
C ALA A 119 -17.16 -2.31 4.69
N LYS A 120 -16.34 -3.36 4.64
CA LYS A 120 -16.61 -4.56 3.83
C LYS A 120 -17.86 -5.33 4.29
N GLN A 121 -18.33 -5.10 5.52
CA GLN A 121 -19.57 -5.68 6.05
C GLN A 121 -20.77 -4.73 5.87
N GLY A 122 -20.62 -3.63 5.13
CA GLY A 122 -21.66 -2.61 4.95
C GLY A 122 -21.98 -1.82 6.21
N LYS A 123 -21.14 -1.90 7.26
CA LYS A 123 -21.33 -1.14 8.50
C LYS A 123 -20.85 0.28 8.34
N LEU A 124 -21.43 1.18 9.13
CA LEU A 124 -20.89 2.52 9.31
C LEU A 124 -19.53 2.43 10.02
N THR A 125 -18.67 3.35 9.64
CA THR A 125 -17.26 3.43 9.99
C THR A 125 -16.97 4.81 10.57
N LEU A 126 -15.71 5.13 10.93
CA LEU A 126 -15.41 6.44 11.55
C LEU A 126 -15.55 7.58 10.52
N GLU A 127 -15.43 7.24 9.24
CA GLU A 127 -15.56 8.09 8.06
C GLU A 127 -16.93 8.74 7.99
N ASP A 128 -17.97 8.02 8.40
CA ASP A 128 -19.36 8.48 8.35
C ASP A 128 -19.69 9.49 9.48
N PHE A 129 -18.80 9.66 10.46
CA PHE A 129 -18.98 10.58 11.58
C PHE A 129 -18.24 11.90 11.33
N VAL A 130 -18.78 12.98 11.91
CA VAL A 130 -18.10 14.28 11.95
C VAL A 130 -17.21 14.32 13.18
N LEU A 131 -15.94 14.65 13.00
CA LEU A 131 -14.94 14.78 14.06
C LEU A 131 -14.50 16.25 14.18
N ASP A 132 -14.14 16.68 15.38
CA ASP A 132 -13.40 17.94 15.60
C ASP A 132 -11.89 17.76 15.35
N ASP A 133 -11.13 18.84 15.51
CA ASP A 133 -9.69 18.89 15.26
C ASP A 133 -8.89 17.97 16.21
N GLU A 134 -9.42 17.66 17.38
CA GLU A 134 -8.83 16.68 18.31
C GLU A 134 -9.25 15.23 18.01
N GLY A 135 -10.00 15.01 16.92
CA GLY A 135 -10.47 13.71 16.50
C GLY A 135 -11.70 13.20 17.26
N ARG A 136 -12.38 14.05 18.04
CA ARG A 136 -13.58 13.66 18.79
C ARG A 136 -14.77 13.68 17.86
N VAL A 137 -15.54 12.60 17.86
CA VAL A 137 -16.84 12.57 17.20
C VAL A 137 -17.76 13.64 17.82
N VAL A 138 -18.18 14.61 17.01
CA VAL A 138 -19.11 15.70 17.39
C VAL A 138 -20.55 15.43 16.94
N SER A 139 -20.72 14.67 15.86
CA SER A 139 -22.05 14.21 15.42
C SER A 139 -22.02 12.87 14.69
N TYR A 140 -23.11 12.13 14.89
CA TYR A 140 -23.47 10.96 14.09
C TYR A 140 -23.94 11.38 12.69
N PRO A 141 -23.86 10.53 11.64
CA PRO A 141 -24.34 10.83 10.29
C PRO A 141 -25.78 11.37 10.22
N ALA A 142 -26.69 10.92 11.09
CA ALA A 142 -28.05 11.45 11.21
C ALA A 142 -28.17 12.76 12.04
N GLY A 143 -27.05 13.45 12.32
CA GLY A 143 -27.01 14.75 13.02
C GLY A 143 -27.07 14.69 14.55
N HIS A 144 -27.20 13.51 15.16
CA HIS A 144 -27.30 13.37 16.60
C HIS A 144 -25.94 13.58 17.30
N ARG A 145 -25.92 14.42 18.34
CA ARG A 145 -24.73 14.71 19.14
C ARG A 145 -24.52 13.62 20.21
N PRO A 146 -23.26 13.29 20.55
CA PRO A 146 -22.98 12.41 21.68
C PRO A 146 -23.37 13.07 23.01
N LEU A 147 -23.75 12.25 23.99
CA LEU A 147 -24.02 12.71 25.35
C LEU A 147 -22.73 13.02 26.11
N LYS A 148 -21.70 12.18 25.90
CA LYS A 148 -20.39 12.31 26.55
C LYS A 148 -19.30 11.83 25.61
N THR A 149 -18.20 12.58 25.62
CA THR A 149 -16.94 12.19 24.98
C THR A 149 -15.88 12.07 26.06
N ARG A 150 -15.09 11.00 26.01
CA ARG A 150 -13.93 10.79 26.88
C ARG A 150 -12.71 10.56 26.00
N ILE A 151 -11.65 11.31 26.26
CA ILE A 151 -10.32 11.04 25.73
C ILE A 151 -9.49 10.42 26.86
N ALA A 152 -8.85 9.31 26.55
CA ALA A 152 -7.70 8.78 27.26
C ALA A 152 -6.53 8.74 26.28
N GLU A 153 -5.31 8.59 26.81
CA GLU A 153 -4.05 8.63 26.05
C GLU A 153 -4.06 7.75 24.78
N GLU A 154 -4.59 6.53 24.88
CA GLU A 154 -4.65 5.61 23.73
C GLU A 154 -6.01 5.56 23.02
N ARG A 155 -7.08 6.00 23.69
CA ARG A 155 -8.45 5.69 23.29
C ARG A 155 -9.39 6.87 23.43
N LEU A 156 -10.17 7.09 22.38
CA LEU A 156 -11.31 7.97 22.37
C LEU A 156 -12.58 7.14 22.51
N GLN A 157 -13.51 7.65 23.32
CA GLN A 157 -14.81 7.03 23.53
C GLN A 157 -15.91 8.07 23.44
N VAL A 158 -16.98 7.71 22.75
CA VAL A 158 -18.23 8.47 22.75
C VAL A 158 -19.40 7.62 23.22
N LEU A 159 -20.29 8.25 23.99
CA LEU A 159 -21.55 7.68 24.44
C LEU A 159 -22.70 8.44 23.79
N PHE A 160 -23.70 7.70 23.32
CA PHE A 160 -24.91 8.24 22.73
C PHE A 160 -26.13 7.89 23.57
N ASP A 161 -27.20 8.66 23.38
CA ASP A 161 -28.48 8.44 24.04
C ASP A 161 -29.13 7.13 23.57
N SER A 162 -29.61 6.31 24.50
CA SER A 162 -30.18 4.99 24.21
C SER A 162 -31.52 5.07 23.47
N ILE A 163 -32.32 6.10 23.73
CA ILE A 163 -33.62 6.31 23.08
C ILE A 163 -33.38 6.74 21.64
N VAL A 164 -32.49 7.72 21.44
CA VAL A 164 -32.12 8.22 20.10
C VAL A 164 -31.50 7.11 19.26
N CYS A 165 -30.54 6.35 19.81
CA CYS A 165 -29.94 5.22 19.09
C CYS A 165 -30.95 4.08 18.84
N GLY A 166 -31.93 3.88 19.72
CA GLY A 166 -32.97 2.86 19.57
C GLY A 166 -33.90 3.13 18.39
N ALA A 167 -34.21 4.39 18.13
CA ALA A 167 -35.03 4.84 17.00
C ALA A 167 -34.24 5.10 15.70
N CYS A 168 -32.91 4.95 15.72
CA CYS A 168 -32.06 5.25 14.57
C CYS A 168 -32.26 4.20 13.45
N PRO A 169 -32.55 4.61 12.21
CA PRO A 169 -32.76 3.68 11.09
C PRO A 169 -31.48 2.91 10.73
N ASP A 170 -30.31 3.48 10.99
CA ASP A 170 -29.01 2.85 10.72
C ASP A 170 -28.51 1.95 11.87
N ARG A 171 -29.34 1.68 12.88
CA ARG A 171 -28.94 0.94 14.10
C ARG A 171 -28.23 -0.38 13.79
N ASP A 172 -28.69 -1.14 12.80
CA ASP A 172 -28.12 -2.46 12.46
C ASP A 172 -26.72 -2.37 11.83
N ARG A 173 -26.42 -1.22 11.20
CA ARG A 173 -25.14 -0.93 10.54
C ARG A 173 -24.22 -0.10 11.43
N CYS A 174 -24.74 0.47 12.51
CA CYS A 174 -24.04 1.43 13.34
C CYS A 174 -23.05 0.77 14.33
N PRO A 175 -21.78 1.24 14.40
CA PRO A 175 -20.80 0.69 15.33
C PRO A 175 -21.05 1.06 16.80
N THR A 176 -21.97 2.00 17.08
CA THR A 176 -22.36 2.39 18.44
C THR A 176 -23.48 1.51 19.01
N ALA A 177 -24.12 0.67 18.17
CA ALA A 177 -25.27 -0.11 18.55
C ALA A 177 -25.00 -0.96 19.80
N ALA A 178 -25.86 -0.83 20.81
CA ALA A 178 -25.70 -1.46 22.12
C ALA A 178 -26.06 -2.95 22.12
N VAL A 179 -25.58 -3.73 21.14
CA VAL A 179 -25.82 -5.19 21.13
C VAL A 179 -25.09 -5.81 22.32
N GLY A 180 -25.85 -6.23 23.34
CA GLY A 180 -25.34 -6.80 24.58
C GLY A 180 -24.68 -5.81 25.54
N ARG A 181 -25.03 -4.51 25.49
CA ARG A 181 -24.46 -3.47 26.37
C ARG A 181 -25.55 -2.60 27.00
N VAL A 182 -25.25 -2.05 28.19
CA VAL A 182 -26.15 -1.14 28.93
C VAL A 182 -26.34 0.20 28.21
N SER A 183 -25.33 0.69 27.48
CA SER A 183 -25.40 1.97 26.76
C SER A 183 -24.74 1.90 25.37
N PRO A 184 -25.28 2.64 24.37
CA PRO A 184 -24.63 2.80 23.07
C PRO A 184 -23.32 3.56 23.22
N ARG A 185 -22.21 2.92 22.84
CA ARG A 185 -20.88 3.49 22.95
C ARG A 185 -20.01 3.06 21.79
N TYR A 186 -19.16 3.96 21.32
CA TYR A 186 -18.16 3.68 20.30
C TYR A 186 -16.77 4.08 20.80
N GLN A 187 -15.81 3.18 20.59
CA GLN A 187 -14.42 3.34 21.00
C GLN A 187 -13.51 3.22 19.76
N TYR A 188 -12.56 4.14 19.66
CA TYR A 188 -11.57 4.20 18.59
C TYR A 188 -10.26 4.78 19.14
N THR A 189 -9.20 4.73 18.33
CA THR A 189 -7.84 5.17 18.71
C THR A 189 -7.45 6.39 17.89
N HIS A 190 -6.42 7.11 18.32
CA HIS A 190 -5.83 8.21 17.55
C HIS A 190 -5.34 7.74 16.17
N GLU A 191 -4.74 6.55 16.10
CA GLU A 191 -4.36 5.90 14.83
C GLU A 191 -5.55 5.74 13.88
N ARG A 192 -6.74 5.37 14.39
CA ARG A 192 -7.95 5.28 13.55
C ARG A 192 -8.42 6.63 13.03
N VAL A 193 -8.21 7.72 13.79
CA VAL A 193 -8.49 9.09 13.35
C VAL A 193 -7.52 9.49 12.22
N GLN A 194 -6.23 9.24 12.38
CA GLN A 194 -5.22 9.50 11.35
C GLN A 194 -5.52 8.73 10.06
N HIS A 195 -5.84 7.43 10.18
CA HIS A 195 -6.23 6.64 9.02
C HIS A 195 -7.53 7.12 8.36
N ARG A 196 -8.49 7.66 9.12
CA ARG A 196 -9.69 8.28 8.54
C ARG A 196 -9.31 9.49 7.69
N ALA A 197 -8.48 10.39 8.23
CA ALA A 197 -8.03 11.57 7.50
C ALA A 197 -7.33 11.16 6.18
N ARG A 198 -6.48 10.14 6.23
CA ARG A 198 -5.84 9.55 5.04
C ARG A 198 -6.84 8.98 4.04
N ARG A 199 -7.79 8.15 4.47
CA ARG A 199 -8.84 7.61 3.60
C ARG A 199 -9.70 8.68 2.94
N LEU A 200 -9.97 9.78 3.65
CA LEU A 200 -10.67 10.92 3.05
C LEU A 200 -9.79 11.63 2.02
N HIS A 201 -8.51 11.86 2.32
CA HIS A 201 -7.56 12.42 1.36
C HIS A 201 -7.37 11.51 0.12
N GLU A 202 -7.43 10.19 0.27
CA GLU A 202 -7.37 9.24 -0.84
C GLU A 202 -8.52 9.40 -1.86
N THR A 203 -9.64 10.01 -1.45
CA THR A 203 -10.76 10.32 -2.35
C THR A 203 -10.55 11.62 -3.14
N SER A 204 -9.56 12.43 -2.77
CA SER A 204 -9.22 13.66 -3.49
C SER A 204 -8.64 13.36 -4.87
N ASP A 205 -8.86 14.28 -5.80
CA ASP A 205 -8.29 14.17 -7.14
C ASP A 205 -6.75 14.28 -7.08
N GLU A 206 -6.20 15.12 -6.19
CA GLU A 206 -4.75 15.22 -5.94
C GLU A 206 -4.12 13.85 -5.63
N PHE A 207 -4.69 13.09 -4.69
CA PHE A 207 -4.17 11.77 -4.37
C PHE A 207 -4.31 10.80 -5.54
N ARG A 208 -5.46 10.82 -6.23
CA ARG A 208 -5.73 9.92 -7.37
C ARG A 208 -4.78 10.19 -8.53
N ASP A 209 -4.54 11.46 -8.85
CA ASP A 209 -3.64 11.91 -9.90
C ASP A 209 -2.20 11.55 -9.61
N ARG A 210 -1.79 11.60 -8.33
CA ARG A 210 -0.46 11.17 -7.92
C ARG A 210 -0.31 9.65 -7.89
N TYR A 211 -1.30 8.94 -7.34
CA TYR A 211 -1.23 7.49 -7.11
C TYR A 211 -1.40 6.65 -8.38
N ARG A 212 -1.99 7.23 -9.46
CA ARG A 212 -2.24 6.51 -10.73
C ARG A 212 -0.97 5.88 -11.34
N TRP A 213 0.18 6.51 -11.17
CA TRP A 213 1.47 6.02 -11.70
C TRP A 213 1.91 4.69 -11.10
N ARG A 214 1.40 4.32 -9.92
CA ARG A 214 1.62 2.99 -9.34
C ARG A 214 1.16 1.87 -10.26
N ALA A 215 0.20 2.10 -11.16
CA ALA A 215 -0.25 1.08 -12.10
C ALA A 215 0.87 0.56 -13.02
N GLY A 216 1.94 1.35 -13.26
CA GLY A 216 3.08 0.96 -14.08
C GLY A 216 3.74 -0.34 -13.62
N VAL A 217 3.93 -0.49 -12.29
CA VAL A 217 4.60 -1.67 -11.72
C VAL A 217 3.81 -2.98 -11.94
N GLU A 218 2.49 -2.92 -12.13
CA GLU A 218 1.67 -4.10 -12.44
C GLU A 218 1.99 -4.66 -13.83
N ALA A 219 2.22 -3.76 -14.80
CA ALA A 219 2.67 -4.14 -16.13
C ALA A 219 4.07 -4.77 -16.06
N THR A 220 4.95 -4.22 -15.22
CA THR A 220 6.28 -4.77 -14.94
C THR A 220 6.21 -6.17 -14.37
N MET A 221 5.36 -6.39 -13.36
CA MET A 221 5.13 -7.71 -12.77
C MET A 221 4.60 -8.72 -13.79
N SER A 222 3.67 -8.29 -14.66
CA SER A 222 3.15 -9.14 -15.74
C SER A 222 4.25 -9.54 -16.71
N ARG A 223 5.06 -8.59 -17.19
CA ARG A 223 6.20 -8.85 -18.08
C ARG A 223 7.24 -9.74 -17.41
N PHE A 224 7.54 -9.49 -16.15
CA PHE A 224 8.47 -10.30 -15.37
C PHE A 224 8.00 -11.75 -15.24
N LYS A 225 6.69 -11.98 -14.99
CA LYS A 225 6.10 -13.32 -14.93
C LYS A 225 6.08 -14.03 -16.29
N HIS A 226 5.61 -13.35 -17.33
CA HIS A 226 5.26 -13.97 -18.61
C HIS A 226 6.35 -13.84 -19.67
N GLN A 227 6.94 -12.66 -19.84
CA GLN A 227 8.02 -12.45 -20.83
C GLN A 227 9.35 -12.98 -20.30
N MET A 228 9.66 -12.72 -19.02
CA MET A 228 10.89 -13.23 -18.40
C MET A 228 10.72 -14.62 -17.78
N GLY A 229 9.51 -15.21 -17.81
CA GLY A 229 9.25 -16.58 -17.39
C GLY A 229 9.38 -16.83 -15.89
N MET A 230 9.17 -15.82 -15.02
CA MET A 230 9.29 -15.96 -13.56
C MET A 230 8.13 -16.70 -12.91
N ALA A 231 7.02 -16.92 -13.62
CA ALA A 231 5.87 -17.64 -13.06
C ALA A 231 6.17 -19.11 -12.71
N ARG A 232 7.11 -19.75 -13.42
CA ARG A 232 7.53 -21.14 -13.16
C ARG A 232 9.03 -21.29 -13.41
N LEU A 233 9.77 -21.61 -12.36
CA LEU A 233 11.20 -21.83 -12.42
C LEU A 233 11.51 -23.34 -12.37
N ARG A 234 12.49 -23.77 -13.18
CA ARG A 234 13.01 -25.15 -13.15
C ARG A 234 14.23 -25.29 -12.22
N ILE A 235 14.38 -24.33 -11.32
CA ILE A 235 15.44 -24.26 -10.32
C ILE A 235 14.81 -24.22 -8.93
N ARG A 236 15.59 -24.57 -7.92
CA ARG A 236 15.18 -24.67 -6.51
C ARG A 236 16.26 -24.07 -5.63
N GLY A 237 15.87 -23.64 -4.43
CA GLY A 237 16.75 -22.99 -3.47
C GLY A 237 16.85 -21.48 -3.66
N MET A 238 16.83 -20.76 -2.54
CA MET A 238 16.71 -19.30 -2.48
C MET A 238 17.77 -18.62 -3.35
N GLN A 239 19.04 -18.97 -3.17
CA GLN A 239 20.16 -18.36 -3.89
C GLN A 239 20.01 -18.41 -5.42
N LYS A 240 19.60 -19.57 -5.97
CA LYS A 240 19.43 -19.74 -7.42
C LYS A 240 18.23 -18.92 -7.92
N VAL A 241 17.15 -18.88 -7.14
CA VAL A 241 15.95 -18.10 -7.46
C VAL A 241 16.26 -16.61 -7.43
N THR A 242 16.95 -16.12 -6.39
CA THR A 242 17.41 -14.73 -6.28
C THR A 242 18.28 -14.34 -7.46
N PHE A 243 19.31 -15.14 -7.78
CA PHE A 243 20.17 -14.87 -8.94
C PHE A 243 19.38 -14.80 -10.25
N THR A 244 18.42 -15.71 -10.43
CA THR A 244 17.57 -15.73 -11.63
C THR A 244 16.64 -14.53 -11.72
N ALA A 245 16.06 -14.11 -10.58
CA ALA A 245 15.21 -12.93 -10.51
C ALA A 245 15.98 -11.66 -10.89
N LEU A 246 17.19 -11.49 -10.33
CA LEU A 246 18.07 -10.36 -10.63
C LEU A 246 18.45 -10.29 -12.11
N LEU A 247 18.92 -11.40 -12.70
CA LEU A 247 19.29 -11.44 -14.12
C LEU A 247 18.11 -11.15 -15.05
N ARG A 248 16.92 -11.63 -14.71
CA ARG A 248 15.71 -11.39 -15.50
C ARG A 248 15.20 -9.96 -15.36
N ALA A 249 15.35 -9.33 -14.20
CA ALA A 249 15.02 -7.93 -14.03
C ALA A 249 15.99 -7.03 -14.81
N LEU A 250 17.28 -7.34 -14.76
CA LEU A 250 18.29 -6.69 -15.58
C LEU A 250 17.99 -6.84 -17.08
N GLY A 251 17.65 -8.05 -17.53
CA GLY A 251 17.25 -8.29 -18.92
C GLY A 251 16.03 -7.45 -19.33
N LEU A 252 15.06 -7.28 -18.44
CA LEU A 252 13.90 -6.43 -18.69
C LEU A 252 14.28 -4.95 -18.83
N ASN A 253 15.16 -4.44 -17.97
CA ASN A 253 15.73 -3.09 -18.08
C ASN A 253 16.45 -2.91 -19.43
N ILE A 254 17.32 -3.85 -19.81
CA ILE A 254 18.05 -3.81 -21.10
C ILE A 254 17.06 -3.76 -22.27
N HIS A 255 16.01 -4.60 -22.25
CA HIS A 255 14.99 -4.59 -23.30
C HIS A 255 14.27 -3.24 -23.42
N ARG A 256 13.96 -2.60 -22.29
CA ARG A 256 13.32 -1.29 -22.28
C ARG A 256 14.22 -0.19 -22.81
N VAL A 257 15.47 -0.13 -22.34
CA VAL A 257 16.46 0.84 -22.82
C VAL A 257 16.72 0.66 -24.32
N ALA A 258 16.83 -0.58 -24.81
CA ALA A 258 17.01 -0.86 -26.23
C ALA A 258 15.78 -0.49 -27.08
N ALA A 259 14.56 -0.62 -26.55
CA ALA A 259 13.36 -0.14 -27.23
C ALA A 259 13.33 1.39 -27.29
N TRP A 260 13.60 2.07 -26.18
CA TRP A 260 13.66 3.52 -26.11
C TRP A 260 14.73 4.11 -27.03
N LYS A 261 15.96 3.55 -27.02
CA LYS A 261 17.03 3.98 -27.92
C LYS A 261 16.68 3.83 -29.41
N ARG A 262 15.92 2.79 -29.78
CA ARG A 262 15.44 2.62 -31.16
C ARG A 262 14.39 3.67 -31.52
N ALA A 263 13.46 3.97 -30.61
CA ALA A 263 12.45 5.01 -30.81
C ALA A 263 13.07 6.41 -30.91
N LEU A 264 14.09 6.71 -30.11
CA LEU A 264 14.86 7.96 -30.22
C LEU A 264 15.58 8.11 -31.56
N ALA A 265 16.02 7.01 -32.18
CA ALA A 265 16.72 7.06 -33.46
C ALA A 265 15.77 7.23 -34.66
N THR A 266 14.45 7.17 -34.44
CA THR A 266 13.41 7.33 -35.46
C THR A 266 12.73 8.70 -35.44
N VAL A 267 13.08 9.54 -34.47
CA VAL A 267 12.67 10.95 -34.34
C VAL A 267 13.79 11.83 -34.87
#